data_AF-A0A348AR28-F1
#
_entry.id   AF-A0A348AR28-F1
#
_cell.length_a   1.000
_cell.length_b   1.000
_cell.length_c   1.000
_cell.angle_alpha   90.00
_cell.angle_beta   90.00
_cell.angle_gamma   90.00
#
_symmetry.space_group_name_H-M   'P 1'
#
loop_
_entity.id
_entity.type
_entity.pdbx_description
1 polymer ?
#
loop_
_entity_poly.entity_id
_entity_poly.type
_entity_poly.pdbx_seq_one_letter_code
_entity_poly.pdbx_strand_id
1 'polypeptide(L)'
;MKGKTILAVSFGTTYPETLKLTIESVESKIKQSFPEFEVRRAFTSRMVIKRIFERDGIRIDTEIEALERLRIEGYQEYTFSRFILLPVKNMKRLKE
;
A
#
# COMPACT_ATOMS: atom_id res chain seq x y z
N MET A 1 19.36 -15.38 -1.27
CA MET A 1 17.95 -15.30 -0.85
C MET A 1 17.62 -13.82 -0.72
N LYS A 2 16.57 -13.33 -1.40
CA LYS A 2 16.16 -11.91 -1.24
C LYS A 2 15.55 -11.70 0.14
N GLY A 3 15.63 -10.46 0.63
CA GLY A 3 15.20 -10.06 1.98
C GLY A 3 13.70 -10.25 2.23
N LYS A 4 13.21 -9.75 3.37
CA LYS A 4 11.79 -9.79 3.68
C LYS A 4 11.07 -8.60 3.04
N THR A 5 9.82 -8.78 2.64
CA THR A 5 9.00 -7.70 2.05
C THR A 5 7.69 -7.52 2.81
N ILE A 6 7.16 -6.30 2.81
CA ILE A 6 5.81 -5.97 3.27
C ILE A 6 5.03 -5.39 2.09
N LEU A 7 3.92 -6.03 1.75
CA LEU A 7 2.99 -5.50 0.74
C LEU A 7 1.86 -4.72 1.44
N ALA A 8 1.92 -3.39 1.37
CA ALA A 8 0.89 -2.50 1.86
C ALA A 8 -0.22 -2.36 0.80
N VAL A 9 -1.36 -3.00 1.06
CA VAL A 9 -2.52 -2.98 0.16
C VAL A 9 -3.61 -2.08 0.73
N SER A 10 -4.11 -1.15 -0.09
CA SER A 10 -5.25 -0.28 0.27
C SER A 10 -6.24 -0.13 -0.90
N PHE A 11 -7.38 0.53 -0.70
CA PHE A 11 -8.30 0.82 -1.81
C PHE A 11 -7.70 1.82 -2.82
N GLY A 12 -6.85 2.73 -2.34
CA GLY A 12 -6.32 3.84 -3.12
C GLY A 12 -7.22 5.07 -3.13
N THR A 13 -6.68 6.20 -3.54
CA THR A 13 -7.44 7.43 -3.78
C THR A 13 -6.88 8.18 -4.98
N THR A 14 -7.74 8.85 -5.72
CA THR A 14 -7.32 9.73 -6.83
C THR A 14 -6.91 11.12 -6.37
N TYR A 15 -7.14 11.47 -5.10
CA TYR A 15 -6.77 12.79 -4.56
C TYR A 15 -5.33 12.78 -4.03
N PRO A 16 -4.37 13.49 -4.65
CA PRO A 16 -2.95 13.42 -4.27
C PRO A 16 -2.68 13.83 -2.82
N GLU A 17 -3.36 14.87 -2.33
CA GLU A 17 -3.21 15.33 -0.95
C GLU A 17 -3.70 14.27 0.05
N THR A 18 -4.88 13.67 -0.21
CA THR A 18 -5.39 12.58 0.63
C THR A 18 -4.44 11.38 0.59
N LEU A 19 -3.90 11.03 -0.58
CA LEU A 19 -2.93 9.96 -0.73
C LEU A 19 -1.71 10.22 0.17
N LYS A 20 -1.14 11.43 0.09
CA LYS A 20 0.04 11.82 0.87
C LYS A 20 -0.22 11.79 2.38
N LEU A 21 -1.33 12.40 2.80
CA LEU A 21 -1.65 12.54 4.23
C LEU A 21 -2.06 11.23 4.90
N THR A 22 -2.59 10.26 4.14
CA THR A 22 -3.12 9.01 4.68
C THR A 22 -2.26 7.81 4.30
N ILE A 23 -2.29 7.41 3.03
CA ILE A 23 -1.65 6.20 2.53
C ILE A 23 -0.12 6.29 2.66
N GLU A 24 0.50 7.36 2.14
CA GLU A 24 1.95 7.54 2.23
C GLU A 24 2.44 7.71 3.66
N SER A 25 1.67 8.41 4.49
CA SER A 25 2.00 8.57 5.91
C SER A 25 2.08 7.21 6.63
N VAL A 26 1.12 6.32 6.37
CA VAL A 26 1.12 4.96 6.93
C VAL A 26 2.25 4.13 6.35
N GLU A 27 2.45 4.12 5.04
CA GLU A 27 3.55 3.39 4.40
C GLU A 27 4.92 3.87 4.91
N SER A 28 5.08 5.17 5.13
CA SER A 28 6.29 5.76 5.69
C SER A 28 6.53 5.31 7.12
N LYS A 29 5.47 5.18 7.93
CA LYS A 29 5.56 4.62 9.28
C LYS A 29 5.96 3.14 9.25
N ILE A 30 5.38 2.35 8.34
CA ILE A 30 5.75 0.93 8.17
C ILE A 30 7.22 0.83 7.79
N LYS A 31 7.70 1.64 6.84
CA LYS A 31 9.12 1.68 6.44
C LYS A 31 10.04 2.05 7.61
N GLN A 32 9.62 2.98 8.47
CA GLN A 32 10.40 3.38 9.65
C GLN A 32 10.42 2.30 10.74
N SER A 33 9.31 1.58 10.93
CA SER A 33 9.22 0.51 11.93
C SER A 33 9.89 -0.80 11.50
N PHE A 34 10.02 -1.02 10.18
CA PHE A 34 10.59 -2.24 9.60
C PHE A 34 11.65 -1.90 8.54
N PRO A 35 12.76 -1.25 8.90
CA PRO A 35 13.78 -0.80 7.95
C PRO A 35 14.48 -1.96 7.22
N GLU A 36 14.46 -3.16 7.78
CA GLU A 36 14.99 -4.38 7.17
C GLU A 36 14.04 -5.03 6.15
N PHE A 37 12.81 -4.52 6.02
CA PHE A 37 11.82 -5.01 5.07
C PHE A 37 11.66 -4.06 3.88
N GLU A 38 11.55 -4.63 2.68
CA GLU A 38 11.16 -3.85 1.51
C GLU A 38 9.64 -3.63 1.50
N VAL A 39 9.20 -2.37 1.64
CA VAL A 39 7.78 -2.02 1.66
C VAL A 39 7.30 -1.63 0.26
N ARG A 40 6.29 -2.35 -0.26
CA ARG A 40 5.64 -2.10 -1.55
C ARG A 40 4.19 -1.67 -1.38
N ARG A 41 3.71 -0.88 -2.34
CA ARG A 41 2.31 -0.42 -2.41
C ARG A 41 1.54 -1.23 -3.46
N ALA A 42 0.30 -1.57 -3.16
CA ALA A 42 -0.69 -1.98 -4.15
C ALA A 42 -2.08 -1.39 -3.84
N PHE A 43 -2.88 -1.16 -4.88
CA PHE A 43 -4.27 -0.71 -4.73
C PHE A 43 -5.26 -1.76 -5.23
N THR A 44 -6.40 -1.90 -4.55
CA THR A 44 -7.46 -2.82 -4.99
C THR A 44 -8.42 -2.21 -6.01
N SER A 45 -8.55 -0.87 -6.03
CA SER A 45 -9.45 -0.20 -6.97
C SER A 45 -8.81 0.03 -8.33
N ARG A 46 -9.19 -0.80 -9.31
CA ARG A 46 -8.78 -0.64 -10.71
C ARG A 46 -9.17 0.71 -11.30
N MET A 47 -10.31 1.28 -10.86
CA MET A 47 -10.73 2.62 -11.30
C MET A 47 -9.77 3.71 -10.80
N VAL A 48 -9.32 3.61 -9.54
CA VAL A 48 -8.34 4.56 -8.98
C VAL A 48 -7.01 4.41 -9.69
N ILE A 49 -6.51 3.17 -9.85
CA ILE A 49 -5.26 2.89 -10.58
C ILE A 49 -5.31 3.49 -11.99
N LYS A 50 -6.40 3.21 -12.73
CA LYS A 50 -6.60 3.73 -14.08
C LYS A 50 -6.57 5.25 -14.12
N ARG A 51 -7.30 5.92 -13.23
CA ARG A 51 -7.35 7.39 -13.18
C ARG A 51 -5.99 8.02 -12.84
N ILE A 52 -5.23 7.41 -11.92
CA ILE A 52 -3.88 7.87 -11.58
C ILE A 52 -2.94 7.70 -12.78
N PHE A 53 -3.03 6.57 -13.47
CA PHE A 53 -2.23 6.32 -14.68
C PHE A 53 -2.58 7.29 -15.81
N GLU A 54 -3.86 7.55 -16.06
CA GLU A 54 -4.31 8.48 -17.10
C GLU A 54 -3.93 9.94 -16.80
N ARG A 55 -4.00 10.36 -15.53
CA ARG A 55 -3.68 11.73 -15.13
C ARG A 55 -2.19 11.99 -15.02
N ASP A 56 -1.47 11.09 -14.34
CA ASP A 56 -0.08 11.32 -13.90
C ASP A 56 0.93 10.42 -14.62
N GLY A 57 0.49 9.44 -15.42
CA GLY A 57 1.36 8.41 -15.98
C GLY A 57 1.91 7.42 -14.96
N ILE A 58 1.46 7.49 -13.70
CA ILE A 58 1.97 6.65 -12.62
C ILE A 58 1.28 5.29 -12.65
N ARG A 59 2.06 4.23 -12.86
CA ARG A 59 1.56 2.86 -12.76
C ARG A 59 1.59 2.38 -11.31
N ILE A 60 0.42 2.05 -10.78
CA ILE A 60 0.27 1.41 -9.47
C ILE A 60 -0.20 -0.02 -9.71
N ASP A 61 0.48 -0.97 -9.08
CA ASP A 61 0.13 -2.38 -9.21
C ASP A 61 -1.16 -2.69 -8.43
N THR A 62 -1.95 -3.61 -8.97
CA THR A 62 -2.98 -4.32 -8.20
C THR A 62 -2.35 -5.27 -7.18
N GLU A 63 -3.12 -5.74 -6.21
CA GLU A 63 -2.66 -6.73 -5.25
C GLU A 63 -2.16 -8.02 -5.94
N ILE A 64 -2.79 -8.41 -7.05
CA ILE A 64 -2.43 -9.60 -7.82
C ILE A 64 -1.11 -9.35 -8.57
N GLU A 65 -1.00 -8.24 -9.29
CA GLU A 65 0.23 -7.88 -10.01
C GLU A 65 1.42 -7.73 -9.05
N ALA A 66 1.20 -7.13 -7.87
CA ALA A 66 2.25 -6.95 -6.88
C ALA A 66 2.74 -8.30 -6.31
N LEU A 67 1.82 -9.23 -6.02
CA LEU A 67 2.17 -10.58 -5.57
C LEU A 67 2.90 -11.37 -6.66
N GLU A 68 2.44 -11.26 -7.92
CA GLU A 68 3.09 -11.93 -9.05
C GLU A 68 4.51 -11.41 -9.28
N ARG A 69 4.71 -10.09 -9.18
CA ARG A 69 6.06 -9.48 -9.23
C ARG A 69 6.95 -9.99 -8.11
N LEU A 70 6.45 -10.04 -6.88
CA LEU A 70 7.21 -10.59 -5.75
C LEU A 70 7.63 -12.05 -6.01
N ARG A 71 6.73 -12.86 -6.56
CA ARG A 71 7.02 -14.25 -6.93
C ARG A 71 8.08 -14.34 -8.03
N ILE A 72 7.95 -13.56 -9.10
CA ILE A 72 8.92 -13.51 -10.22
C ILE A 72 10.30 -13.08 -9.70
N GLU A 73 10.32 -12.14 -8.76
CA GLU A 73 11.54 -11.62 -8.16
C GLU A 73 12.23 -12.58 -7.19
N GLY A 74 11.61 -13.72 -6.88
CA GLY A 74 12.18 -14.78 -6.05
C GLY A 74 11.88 -14.64 -4.55
N TYR A 75 10.90 -13.82 -4.16
CA TYR A 75 10.41 -13.79 -2.78
C TYR A 75 9.56 -15.04 -2.51
N GLN A 76 10.06 -15.96 -1.67
CA GLN A 76 9.33 -17.18 -1.28
C GLN A 76 8.47 -17.00 -0.02
N GLU A 77 8.81 -16.05 0.84
CA GLU A 77 8.05 -15.70 2.04
C GLU A 77 7.61 -14.23 1.97
N TYR A 78 6.30 -14.01 2.05
CA TYR A 78 5.71 -12.67 2.10
C TYR A 78 4.61 -12.62 3.17
N THR A 79 4.62 -11.56 3.99
CA THR A 79 3.55 -11.31 4.95
C THR A 79 2.53 -10.38 4.30
N PHE A 80 1.28 -10.86 4.18
CA PHE A 80 0.17 -10.09 3.64
C PHE A 80 -0.54 -9.33 4.76
N SER A 81 -0.46 -7.99 4.77
CA SER A 81 -1.24 -7.15 5.69
C SER A 81 -2.29 -6.38 4.90
N ARG A 82 -3.55 -6.78 5.02
CA ARG A 82 -4.68 -6.10 4.39
C ARG A 82 -5.13 -4.94 5.28
N PHE A 83 -4.77 -3.72 4.88
CA PHE A 83 -5.27 -2.51 5.53
C PHE A 83 -6.50 -1.97 4.78
N ILE A 84 -7.69 -2.16 5.37
CA ILE A 84 -8.84 -1.31 5.04
C ILE A 84 -8.71 -0.06 5.94
N LEU A 85 -8.26 1.05 5.37
CA LEU A 85 -8.40 2.36 6.02
C LEU A 85 -9.86 2.80 5.89
N LEU A 86 -10.64 2.64 6.96
CA LEU A 86 -11.90 3.37 7.10
C LEU A 86 -11.56 4.86 7.30
N PRO A 87 -12.24 5.80 6.62
CA PRO A 87 -12.06 7.22 6.89
C PRO A 87 -12.47 7.47 8.35
N VAL A 88 -11.51 7.86 9.19
CA VAL A 88 -11.77 8.23 10.59
C VAL A 88 -12.50 9.57 10.59
N LYS A 89 -13.82 9.54 10.40
CA LYS A 89 -14.71 10.62 10.79
C LYS A 89 -15.36 10.18 12.10
N ASN A 90 -14.99 10.85 13.20
CA ASN A 90 -15.50 10.68 14.56
C ASN A 90 -15.14 9.38 15.30
N MET A 91 -13.87 9.19 15.67
CA MET A 91 -13.52 8.22 16.72
C MET A 91 -13.15 8.95 18.01
N LYS A 92 -14.09 9.01 18.95
CA LYS A 92 -13.83 9.32 20.36
C LYS A 92 -12.77 8.33 20.85
N ARG A 93 -11.79 8.85 21.60
CA ARG A 93 -10.69 8.08 22.22
C ARG A 93 -11.24 6.83 22.90
N LEU A 94 -10.72 5.67 22.51
CA LEU A 94 -10.74 4.50 23.39
C LEU A 94 -9.51 4.61 24.28
N LYS A 95 -9.75 4.98 25.54
CA LYS A 95 -8.87 4.66 26.65
C LYS A 95 -9.20 3.24 27.10
N GLU A 96 -8.13 2.55 27.50
CA GLU A 96 -8.03 1.26 28.20
C GLU A 96 -8.19 0.00 27.34
#